data_AF-F5Z783-F1
#
_entry.id   AF-F5Z783-F1
#
_cell.length_a   1.000
_cell.length_b   1.000
_cell.length_c   1.000
_cell.angle_alpha   90.00
_cell.angle_beta   90.00
_cell.angle_gamma   90.00
#
_symmetry.space_group_name_H-M   'P 1'
#
loop_
_entity.id
_entity.type
_entity.pdbx_description
1 polymer ?
#
loop_
_entity_poly.entity_id
_entity_poly.type
_entity_poly.pdbx_seq_one_letter_code
_entity_poly.pdbx_strand_id
1 'polypeptide(L)'
;MANRQSISINEPNAEWLKFQVESQEYASHSEVINDLIRQRRKEEEADLIRTRALLIQAEQRIEKEGYSKLSIEDIKQAALNKKG
;
A
#
# COMPACT_ATOMS: atom_id res chain seq x y z
N MET A 1 1.04 10.09 25.68
CA MET A 1 2.26 10.92 25.60
C MET A 1 3.13 10.40 24.46
N ALA A 2 3.77 11.28 23.70
CA ALA A 2 4.72 10.85 22.67
C ALA A 2 5.97 10.23 23.35
N ASN A 3 6.35 9.02 22.95
CA ASN A 3 7.56 8.37 23.46
C ASN A 3 8.75 8.73 22.56
N ARG A 4 9.82 9.28 23.15
CA ARG A 4 11.04 9.59 22.41
C ARG A 4 11.83 8.30 22.17
N GLN A 5 11.91 7.89 20.91
CA GLN A 5 12.76 6.77 20.51
C GLN A 5 14.03 7.27 19.85
N SER A 6 15.17 6.64 20.18
CA SER A 6 16.43 6.86 19.49
C SER A 6 16.59 5.75 18.45
N ILE A 7 16.68 6.13 17.18
CA ILE A 7 16.86 5.20 16.06
C ILE A 7 18.11 5.58 15.28
N SER A 8 18.81 4.58 14.75
CA SER A 8 19.92 4.80 13.82
C SER A 8 19.41 4.65 12.40
N ILE A 9 19.75 5.60 11.54
CA ILE A 9 19.42 5.61 10.13
C ILE A 9 20.72 5.68 9.32
N ASN A 10 20.68 5.20 8.08
CA ASN A 10 21.85 5.27 7.22
C ASN A 10 22.14 6.73 6.79
N GLU A 11 23.36 6.94 6.29
CA GLU A 11 23.84 8.27 5.92
C GLU A 11 23.00 8.94 4.80
N PRO A 12 22.63 8.26 3.70
CA PRO A 12 21.77 8.86 2.67
C PRO A 12 20.40 9.32 3.22
N ASN A 13 19.78 8.54 4.11
CA ASN A 13 18.50 8.91 4.70
C ASN A 13 18.63 10.07 5.69
N ALA A 14 19.76 10.15 6.41
CA ALA A 14 20.03 11.28 7.30
C ALA A 14 20.19 12.58 6.52
N GLU A 15 20.92 12.55 5.41
CA GLU A 15 21.06 13.70 4.49
C GLU A 15 19.71 14.12 3.91
N TRP A 16 18.90 13.15 3.47
CA TRP A 16 17.57 13.42 2.94
C TRP A 16 16.64 14.05 4.00
N LEU A 17 16.63 13.54 5.24
CA LEU A 17 15.86 14.14 6.34
C LEU A 17 16.32 15.57 6.65
N LYS A 18 17.63 15.81 6.60
CA LYS A 18 18.20 17.15 6.81
C LYS A 18 17.71 18.12 5.75
N PHE A 19 17.74 17.70 4.47
CA PHE A 19 17.24 18.49 3.35
C PHE A 19 15.76 18.86 3.50
N GLN A 20 14.92 17.94 4.00
CA GLN A 20 13.49 18.19 4.25
C GLN A 20 13.20 19.22 5.35
N VAL A 21 14.12 19.36 6.32
CA VAL A 21 14.03 20.41 7.34
C VAL A 21 14.62 21.73 6.83
N GLU A 22 15.72 21.67 6.08
CA GLU A 22 16.35 22.83 5.44
C GLU A 22 15.43 23.48 4.38
N SER A 23 14.61 22.70 3.68
CA SER A 23 13.58 23.19 2.75
C SER A 23 12.41 23.89 3.44
N GLN A 24 12.36 23.89 4.79
CA GLN A 24 11.26 24.39 5.60
C GLN A 24 9.91 23.69 5.34
N GLU A 25 9.92 22.53 4.67
CA GLU A 25 8.74 21.69 4.48
C GLU A 25 8.31 21.04 5.80
N TYR A 26 9.27 20.82 6.72
CA TYR A 26 9.04 20.25 8.04
C TYR A 26 9.86 20.98 9.11
N ALA A 27 9.32 21.05 10.33
CA ALA A 27 9.97 21.71 11.46
C ALA A 27 11.04 20.85 12.16
N SER A 28 11.04 19.53 11.94
CA SER A 28 12.05 18.62 12.52
C SER A 28 12.13 17.27 11.80
N HIS A 29 13.26 16.56 11.95
CA HIS A 29 13.41 15.19 11.45
C HIS A 29 12.34 14.25 12.01
N SER A 30 11.98 14.41 13.29
CA SER A 30 10.92 13.63 13.93
C SER A 30 9.57 13.85 13.26
N GLU A 31 9.29 15.05 12.77
CA GLU A 31 8.05 15.34 12.06
C GLU A 31 8.00 14.61 10.72
N VAL A 32 9.08 14.66 9.93
CA VAL A 32 9.21 13.93 8.67
C VAL A 32 8.98 12.42 8.89
N ILE A 33 9.68 11.84 9.87
CA ILE A 33 9.57 10.41 10.17
C ILE A 33 8.15 10.05 10.62
N ASN A 34 7.54 10.87 11.48
CA ASN A 34 6.18 10.63 11.93
C ASN A 34 5.18 10.73 10.78
N ASP A 35 5.37 11.65 9.84
CA ASP A 35 4.49 11.76 8.69
C ASP A 35 4.63 10.56 7.76
N LEU A 36 5.85 10.11 7.48
CA LEU A 36 6.10 8.87 6.73
C LEU A 36 5.43 7.66 7.38
N ILE A 37 5.50 7.53 8.71
CA ILE A 37 4.82 6.45 9.44
C ILE A 37 3.30 6.55 9.26
N ARG A 38 2.72 7.76 9.31
CA ARG A 38 1.28 7.95 9.08
C ARG A 38 0.87 7.60 7.65
N GLN A 39 1.65 8.03 6.67
CA GLN A 39 1.42 7.72 5.26
C GLN A 39 1.43 6.20 5.04
N ARG A 40 2.47 5.52 5.51
CA ARG A 40 2.60 4.07 5.38
C ARG A 40 1.44 3.31 6.05
N ARG A 41 1.02 3.73 7.25
CA ARG A 41 -0.13 3.12 7.93
C ARG A 41 -1.44 3.28 7.17
N LYS A 42 -1.67 4.46 6.55
CA LYS A 42 -2.86 4.70 5.72
C LYS A 42 -2.86 3.82 4.48
N GLU A 43 -1.72 3.66 3.83
CA GLU A 43 -1.57 2.76 2.68
C GLU A 43 -1.85 1.30 3.07
N GLU A 44 -1.26 0.81 4.16
CA GLU A 44 -1.50 -0.55 4.66
C GLU A 44 -2.97 -0.80 4.97
N GLU A 45 -3.63 0.16 5.61
CA GLU A 45 -5.06 0.07 5.91
C GLU A 45 -5.90 0.08 4.62
N ALA A 46 -5.57 0.95 3.66
CA ALA A 46 -6.25 1.00 2.38
C ALA A 46 -6.10 -0.31 1.58
N ASP A 47 -4.90 -0.88 1.55
CA ASP A 47 -4.62 -2.16 0.88
C ASP A 47 -5.39 -3.31 1.54
N LEU A 48 -5.46 -3.33 2.87
CA LEU A 48 -6.22 -4.33 3.61
C LEU A 48 -7.73 -4.21 3.35
N ILE A 49 -8.27 -2.99 3.38
CA ILE A 49 -9.68 -2.72 3.06
C ILE A 49 -10.00 -3.15 1.63
N ARG A 50 -9.14 -2.78 0.67
CA ARG A 50 -9.30 -3.15 -0.74
C ARG A 50 -9.30 -4.66 -0.92
N THR A 51 -8.32 -5.35 -0.34
CA THR A 51 -8.20 -6.81 -0.42
C THR A 51 -9.44 -7.47 0.17
N ARG A 52 -9.89 -7.02 1.35
CA ARG A 52 -11.10 -7.54 1.98
C ARG A 52 -12.36 -7.31 1.13
N ALA A 53 -12.51 -6.12 0.54
CA ALA A 53 -13.64 -5.82 -0.33
C ALA A 53 -13.67 -6.72 -1.58
N LEU A 54 -12.51 -6.97 -2.20
CA LEU A 54 -12.40 -7.87 -3.34
C LEU A 54 -12.76 -9.32 -2.98
N LEU A 55 -12.32 -9.80 -1.81
CA LEU A 55 -12.67 -11.14 -1.32
C LEU A 55 -14.16 -11.28 -1.07
N ILE A 56 -14.79 -10.32 -0.39
CA ILE A 56 -16.24 -10.32 -0.15
C ILE A 56 -17.01 -10.33 -1.49
N GLN A 57 -16.59 -9.52 -2.46
CA GLN A 57 -17.21 -9.54 -3.79
C GLN A 57 -17.04 -10.89 -4.49
N ALA A 58 -15.89 -11.54 -4.35
CA ALA A 58 -15.66 -12.86 -4.91
C ALA A 58 -16.56 -13.92 -4.26
N GLU A 59 -16.67 -13.92 -2.92
CA GLU A 59 -17.57 -14.81 -2.17
C GLU A 59 -19.03 -14.63 -2.59
N GLN A 60 -19.51 -13.38 -2.69
CA GLN A 60 -20.86 -13.08 -3.15
C GLN A 60 -21.14 -13.55 -4.59
N ARG A 61 -20.15 -13.51 -5.48
CA ARG A 61 -20.30 -14.07 -6.83
C ARG A 61 -20.34 -15.58 -6.80
N ILE A 62 -19.47 -16.23 -6.02
CA ILE A 62 -19.46 -17.68 -5.87
C ILE A 62 -20.78 -18.18 -5.31
N GLU A 63 -21.37 -17.48 -4.34
CA GLU A 63 -22.68 -17.84 -3.78
C GLU A 63 -23.80 -17.80 -4.85
N LYS A 64 -23.76 -16.84 -5.77
CA LYS A 64 -24.78 -16.65 -6.82
C LYS A 64 -24.58 -17.53 -8.06
N GLU A 65 -23.33 -17.66 -8.50
CA GLU A 65 -22.98 -18.21 -9.82
C GLU A 65 -22.19 -19.53 -9.71
N GLY A 66 -21.73 -19.89 -8.51
CA GLY A 66 -20.82 -21.01 -8.27
C GLY A 66 -19.38 -20.69 -8.65
N TYR A 67 -18.51 -21.70 -8.54
CA TYR A 67 -17.11 -21.58 -8.93
C TYR A 67 -16.95 -21.52 -10.46
N SER A 68 -15.94 -20.77 -10.91
CA SER A 68 -15.55 -20.76 -12.32
C SER A 68 -15.16 -22.16 -12.79
N LYS A 69 -15.67 -22.53 -13.97
CA LYS A 69 -15.33 -23.79 -14.67
C LYS A 69 -14.31 -23.58 -15.78
N LEU A 70 -13.82 -22.34 -15.95
CA LEU A 70 -12.87 -22.00 -17.00
C LEU A 70 -11.52 -22.65 -16.73
N SER A 71 -10.93 -23.24 -17.76
CA SER A 71 -9.54 -23.70 -17.72
C SER A 71 -8.56 -22.53 -17.86
N ILE A 72 -7.29 -22.78 -17.56
CA ILE A 72 -6.21 -21.80 -17.73
C ILE A 72 -6.14 -21.33 -19.19
N GLU A 73 -6.34 -22.23 -20.16
CA GLU A 73 -6.28 -21.90 -21.59
C GLU A 73 -7.45 -21.00 -21.99
N ASP A 74 -8.66 -21.25 -21.48
CA ASP A 74 -9.83 -20.39 -21.74
C ASP A 74 -9.61 -18.95 -21.24
N ILE A 75 -9.02 -18.81 -20.04
CA ILE A 75 -8.69 -17.51 -19.45
C ILE A 75 -7.66 -16.77 -20.29
N LYS A 76 -6.62 -17.48 -20.77
CA LYS A 76 -5.56 -16.93 -21.61
C LYS A 76 -6.10 -16.43 -22.95
N GLN A 77 -6.93 -17.23 -23.62
CA GLN A 77 -7.56 -16.86 -24.89
C GLN A 77 -8.49 -15.64 -24.72
N ALA A 78 -9.31 -15.62 -23.66
CA ALA A 78 -10.18 -14.49 -23.36
C ALA A 78 -9.41 -13.18 -23.09
N ALA A 79 -8.24 -13.25 -22.44
CA ALA A 79 -7.39 -12.09 -22.17
C ALA A 79 -6.70 -11.55 -23.44
N LEU A 80 -6.27 -12.43 -24.35
CA LEU A 80 -5.68 -12.05 -25.64
C LEU A 80 -6.72 -11.38 -26.55
N ASN A 81 -7.93 -11.93 -26.62
CA ASN A 81 -9.02 -11.39 -27.44
C ASN A 81 -9.53 -10.03 -26.97
N LYS A 82 -9.32 -9.66 -25.69
CA LYS A 82 -9.64 -8.32 -25.17
C LYS A 82 -8.58 -7.25 -25.48
N LYS A 83 -7.38 -7.67 -25.92
CA LYS A 83 -6.27 -6.76 -26.23
C LYS A 83 -6.14 -6.44 -27.72
N GLY A 84 -6.82 -7.18 -28.59
CA GLY A 84 -6.98 -6.86 -30.02
C GLY A 84 -8.22 -6.01 -30.25
#